data_AF-A0A836BW46-F1
#
_entry.id   AF-A0A836BW46-F1
#
_cell.length_a   1.000
_cell.length_b   1.000
_cell.length_c   1.000
_cell.angle_alpha   90.00
_cell.angle_beta   90.00
_cell.angle_gamma   90.00
#
_symmetry.space_group_name_H-M   'P 1'
#
loop_
_entity.id
_entity.type
_entity.pdbx_description
1 polymer ?
#
loop_
_entity_poly.entity_id
_entity_poly.type
_entity_poly.pdbx_seq_one_letter_code
_entity_poly.pdbx_strand_id
1 'polypeptide(L)'
;MRCVPQRSAAPTRLRHLVPAAFKNGSKLPARGQLPAEGKLSAGTSSPAAGTRSLEDIYAKVEAQGLEIVELRGGNVELRGRVKNLGGRVKKLGGQVKNLQPAGDRVLLDVAAQVLKSLLYVGRCHIGPATSKGKVFYTSTSTAFMQLNKQFQKKGTVEPTFEKLAGPGRVEEFCKSADALLDARNQRVHPPNVTELDAAVEGALKLATPEAKARSSALARACFVLKEYKATIRPAIEAALNSEALKSASK
;
A
#
# COMPACT_ATOMS: atom_id res chain seq x y z
N MET A 1 18.44 10.19 28.17
CA MET A 1 17.66 8.94 28.30
C MET A 1 16.42 9.20 29.16
N ARG A 2 15.24 9.30 28.53
CA ARG A 2 13.93 9.15 29.21
C ARG A 2 12.98 8.48 28.21
N CYS A 3 12.70 7.20 28.45
CA CYS A 3 11.74 6.41 27.70
C CYS A 3 10.33 6.76 28.17
N VAL A 4 9.45 7.14 27.24
CA VAL A 4 8.00 7.25 27.44
C VAL A 4 7.37 5.96 26.89
N PRO A 5 6.56 5.20 27.64
CA PRO A 5 5.94 4.00 27.12
C PRO A 5 4.67 4.36 26.31
N GLN A 6 4.66 3.95 25.05
CA GLN A 6 3.52 4.07 24.15
C GLN A 6 2.46 3.03 24.53
N ARG A 7 1.25 3.51 24.85
CA ARG A 7 0.08 2.70 25.17
C ARG A 7 -0.32 1.82 23.96
N SER A 8 -0.24 0.51 24.16
CA SER A 8 -0.77 -0.52 23.26
C SER A 8 -2.30 -0.42 23.18
N ALA A 9 -2.83 -0.07 22.02
CA ALA A 9 -4.25 -0.17 21.72
C ALA A 9 -4.63 -1.66 21.56
N ALA A 10 -5.50 -2.14 22.46
CA ALA A 10 -6.05 -3.49 22.41
C ALA A 10 -6.96 -3.69 21.18
N PRO A 11 -7.03 -4.91 20.62
CA PRO A 11 -7.94 -5.19 19.51
C PRO A 11 -9.39 -5.19 19.99
N THR A 12 -10.19 -4.32 19.41
CA THR A 12 -11.65 -4.27 19.61
C THR A 12 -12.25 -5.60 19.17
N ARG A 13 -12.59 -6.46 20.14
CA ARG A 13 -13.39 -7.66 19.90
C ARG A 13 -14.77 -7.23 19.43
N LEU A 14 -15.04 -7.42 18.13
CA LEU A 14 -16.39 -7.44 17.57
C LEU A 14 -17.18 -8.56 18.26
N ARG A 15 -17.88 -8.22 19.34
CA ARG A 15 -18.92 -9.06 19.91
C ARG A 15 -20.10 -9.00 18.94
N HIS A 16 -20.32 -10.09 18.21
CA HIS A 16 -21.59 -10.31 17.53
C HIS A 16 -22.70 -10.22 18.58
N LEU A 17 -23.54 -9.18 18.49
CA LEU A 17 -24.83 -9.13 19.14
C LEU A 17 -25.69 -10.22 18.51
N VAL A 18 -25.67 -11.41 19.11
CA VAL A 18 -26.74 -12.39 18.93
C VAL A 18 -27.98 -11.78 19.60
N PRO A 19 -29.12 -11.65 18.89
CA PRO A 19 -30.36 -11.21 19.50
C PRO A 19 -30.65 -12.03 20.76
N ALA A 20 -31.04 -11.36 21.85
CA ALA A 20 -31.26 -11.97 23.17
C ALA A 20 -32.34 -13.08 23.19
N ALA A 21 -33.03 -13.33 22.08
CA ALA A 21 -34.04 -14.37 21.93
C ALA A 21 -33.50 -15.81 21.87
N PHE A 22 -32.18 -16.03 21.74
CA PHE A 22 -31.60 -17.38 21.59
C PHE A 22 -30.88 -17.94 22.84
N LYS A 23 -30.91 -17.23 23.97
CA LYS A 23 -30.22 -17.66 25.22
C LYS A 23 -31.12 -18.41 26.21
N ASN A 24 -32.42 -18.45 25.98
CA ASN A 24 -33.27 -19.35 26.75
C ASN A 24 -33.24 -20.69 26.06
N GLY A 25 -32.45 -21.62 26.61
CA GLY A 25 -32.58 -23.03 26.33
C GLY A 25 -34.03 -23.43 26.60
N SER A 26 -34.84 -23.46 25.55
CA SER A 26 -36.10 -24.18 25.53
C SER A 26 -35.73 -25.63 25.76
N LYS A 27 -35.76 -26.03 27.04
CA LYS A 27 -35.91 -27.42 27.45
C LYS A 27 -37.06 -27.95 26.61
N LEU A 28 -36.74 -28.86 25.68
CA LEU A 28 -37.74 -29.71 25.06
C LEU A 28 -38.59 -30.29 26.21
N PRO A 29 -39.92 -30.16 26.17
CA PRO A 29 -40.76 -30.79 27.18
C PRO A 29 -40.47 -32.29 27.15
N ALA A 30 -40.16 -32.84 28.33
CA ALA A 30 -39.97 -34.27 28.48
C ALA A 30 -41.25 -34.99 28.03
N ARG A 31 -41.06 -36.07 27.28
CA ARG A 31 -42.11 -36.98 26.81
C ARG A 31 -42.89 -37.50 28.03
N GLY A 32 -44.09 -36.97 28.29
CA GLY A 32 -44.98 -37.52 29.32
C GLY A 32 -45.86 -36.57 30.16
N GLN A 33 -45.99 -35.27 29.87
CA GLN A 33 -46.97 -34.42 30.57
C GLN A 33 -48.17 -34.09 29.69
N LEU A 34 -49.18 -34.97 29.74
CA LEU A 34 -50.54 -34.67 29.31
C LEU A 34 -51.25 -33.87 30.42
N PRO A 35 -51.90 -32.74 30.11
CA PRO A 35 -52.75 -32.05 31.07
C PRO A 35 -54.01 -32.86 31.35
N ALA A 36 -54.45 -32.81 32.61
CA ALA A 36 -55.57 -33.53 33.17
C ALA A 36 -56.90 -33.30 32.42
N GLU A 37 -57.70 -34.36 32.40
CA GLU A 37 -59.00 -34.51 31.75
C GLU A 37 -59.96 -33.35 32.06
N GLY A 38 -60.22 -32.53 31.05
CA GLY A 38 -61.37 -31.63 31.01
C GLY A 38 -62.59 -32.38 30.46
N LYS A 39 -63.66 -32.43 31.25
CA LYS A 39 -64.98 -33.00 30.92
C LYS A 39 -65.41 -32.74 29.48
N LEU A 40 -65.52 -33.81 28.70
CA LEU A 40 -66.17 -33.83 27.39
C LEU A 40 -67.69 -33.73 27.58
N SER A 41 -68.24 -32.56 27.26
CA SER A 41 -69.67 -32.41 26.94
C SER A 41 -69.91 -33.00 25.55
N ALA A 42 -70.77 -34.01 25.47
CA ALA A 42 -71.14 -34.70 24.23
C ALA A 42 -71.98 -33.78 23.34
N GLY A 43 -71.31 -32.95 22.54
CA GLY A 43 -71.88 -32.32 21.36
C GLY A 43 -71.68 -33.22 20.15
N THR A 44 -72.77 -33.66 19.53
CA THR A 44 -72.78 -34.43 18.28
C THR A 44 -72.29 -33.55 17.12
N SER A 45 -70.98 -33.39 16.96
CA SER A 45 -70.37 -32.89 15.73
C SER A 45 -69.66 -34.04 15.03
N SER A 46 -69.95 -34.18 13.74
CA SER A 46 -69.47 -35.27 12.90
C SER A 46 -67.94 -35.38 12.93
N PRO A 47 -67.36 -36.57 13.23
CA PRO A 47 -65.91 -36.76 13.33
C PRO A 47 -65.15 -36.52 12.02
N ALA A 48 -65.84 -36.41 10.89
CA ALA A 48 -65.24 -36.20 9.57
C ALA A 48 -64.71 -34.77 9.32
N ALA A 49 -65.12 -33.77 10.11
CA ALA A 49 -64.64 -32.39 9.94
C ALA A 49 -63.31 -32.12 10.69
N GLY A 50 -63.08 -32.79 11.82
CA GLY A 50 -61.85 -32.65 12.60
C GLY A 50 -60.64 -33.38 11.99
N THR A 51 -60.88 -34.47 11.26
CA THR A 51 -59.81 -35.25 10.61
C THR A 51 -59.17 -34.51 9.43
N ARG A 52 -59.97 -33.82 8.61
CA ARG A 52 -59.46 -32.99 7.48
C ARG A 52 -58.54 -31.86 7.96
N SER A 53 -58.85 -31.24 9.10
CA SER A 53 -57.99 -30.20 9.68
C SER A 53 -56.64 -30.73 10.15
N LEU A 54 -56.55 -32.00 10.57
CA LEU A 54 -55.30 -32.64 10.99
C LEU A 54 -54.45 -33.03 9.79
N GLU A 55 -55.05 -33.61 8.76
CA GLU A 55 -54.38 -33.97 7.50
C GLU A 55 -53.74 -32.74 6.83
N ASP A 56 -54.46 -31.61 6.78
CA ASP A 56 -53.95 -30.33 6.27
C ASP A 56 -52.77 -29.78 7.10
N ILE A 57 -52.80 -29.97 8.43
CA ILE A 57 -51.70 -29.58 9.32
C ILE A 57 -50.48 -30.46 9.06
N TYR A 58 -50.65 -31.79 8.91
CA TYR A 58 -49.56 -32.70 8.60
C TYR A 58 -48.90 -32.36 7.27
N ALA A 59 -49.68 -32.11 6.22
CA ALA A 59 -49.16 -31.72 4.91
C ALA A 59 -48.34 -30.42 4.97
N LYS A 60 -48.79 -29.42 5.74
CA LYS A 60 -48.04 -28.17 5.94
C LYS A 60 -46.74 -28.39 6.70
N VAL A 61 -46.75 -29.21 7.75
CA VAL A 61 -45.54 -29.53 8.53
C VAL A 61 -44.52 -30.28 7.66
N GLU A 62 -44.98 -31.20 6.81
CA GLU A 62 -44.12 -31.93 5.88
C GLU A 62 -43.49 -30.97 4.85
N ALA A 63 -44.28 -30.10 4.22
CA ALA A 63 -43.79 -29.10 3.28
C ALA A 63 -42.77 -28.15 3.91
N GLN A 64 -43.04 -27.65 5.12
CA GLN A 64 -42.09 -26.82 5.88
C GLN A 64 -40.83 -27.61 6.25
N GLY A 65 -40.96 -28.90 6.56
CA GLY A 65 -39.82 -29.78 6.82
C GLY A 65 -38.89 -29.88 5.62
N LEU A 66 -39.44 -30.05 4.42
CA LEU A 66 -38.67 -30.08 3.16
C LEU A 66 -37.98 -28.75 2.88
N GLU A 67 -38.68 -27.62 3.05
CA GLU A 67 -38.11 -26.28 2.89
C GLU A 67 -36.94 -26.05 3.87
N ILE A 68 -37.08 -26.47 5.14
CA ILE A 68 -36.00 -26.37 6.13
C ILE A 68 -34.78 -27.19 5.71
N VAL A 69 -34.97 -28.38 5.12
CA VAL A 69 -33.86 -29.21 4.62
C VAL A 69 -33.16 -28.52 3.46
N GLU A 70 -33.90 -27.97 2.50
CA GLU A 70 -33.36 -27.23 1.37
C GLU A 70 -32.56 -25.99 1.83
N LEU A 71 -33.15 -25.18 2.71
CA LEU A 71 -32.49 -24.00 3.28
C LEU A 71 -31.21 -24.38 4.04
N ARG A 72 -31.20 -25.50 4.77
CA ARG A 72 -29.98 -26.01 5.42
C ARG A 72 -28.92 -26.42 4.41
N GLY A 73 -29.30 -27.10 3.34
CA GLY A 73 -28.42 -27.44 2.22
C GLY A 73 -27.77 -26.20 1.61
N GLY A 74 -28.59 -25.18 1.28
CA GLY A 74 -28.11 -23.89 0.78
C GLY A 74 -27.18 -23.17 1.75
N ASN A 75 -27.46 -23.22 3.06
CA ASN A 75 -26.61 -22.61 4.09
C ASN A 75 -25.23 -23.28 4.17
N VAL A 76 -25.18 -24.62 4.07
CA VAL A 76 -23.92 -25.38 4.04
C VAL A 76 -23.11 -25.01 2.80
N GLU A 77 -23.75 -24.90 1.64
CA GLU A 77 -23.08 -24.49 0.41
C GLU A 77 -22.52 -23.06 0.50
N LEU A 78 -23.31 -22.11 0.98
CA LEU A 78 -22.88 -20.73 1.18
C LEU A 78 -21.68 -20.63 2.14
N ARG A 79 -21.70 -21.38 3.25
CA ARG A 79 -20.55 -21.46 4.16
C ARG A 79 -19.30 -22.00 3.46
N GLY A 80 -19.45 -23.02 2.60
CA GLY A 80 -18.39 -23.53 1.76
C GLY A 80 -17.80 -22.46 0.84
N ARG A 81 -18.67 -21.71 0.13
CA ARG A 81 -18.26 -20.60 -0.75
C ARG A 81 -17.53 -19.49 0.02
N VAL A 82 -18.04 -19.07 1.18
CA VAL A 82 -17.40 -18.05 2.04
C VAL A 82 -16.01 -18.51 2.50
N LYS A 83 -15.87 -19.77 2.92
CA LYS A 83 -14.57 -20.33 3.33
C LYS A 83 -13.57 -20.32 2.16
N ASN A 84 -14.01 -20.71 0.96
CA ASN A 84 -13.18 -20.68 -0.25
C ASN A 84 -12.76 -19.25 -0.62
N LEU A 85 -13.68 -18.28 -0.57
CA LEU A 85 -13.36 -16.87 -0.80
C LEU A 85 -12.36 -16.34 0.23
N GLY A 86 -12.53 -16.68 1.51
CA GLY A 86 -11.57 -16.33 2.57
C GLY A 86 -10.16 -16.87 2.28
N GLY A 87 -10.06 -18.11 1.79
CA GLY A 87 -8.78 -18.69 1.34
C GLY A 87 -8.13 -17.91 0.18
N ARG A 88 -8.93 -17.51 -0.82
CA ARG A 88 -8.46 -16.71 -1.97
C ARG A 88 -7.97 -15.32 -1.53
N VAL A 89 -8.73 -14.64 -0.66
CA VAL A 89 -8.34 -13.32 -0.11
C VAL A 89 -7.02 -13.43 0.64
N LYS A 90 -6.82 -14.45 1.46
CA LYS A 90 -5.56 -14.68 2.18
C LYS A 90 -4.38 -14.89 1.22
N LYS A 91 -4.59 -15.68 0.15
CA LYS A 91 -3.56 -15.92 -0.88
C LYS A 91 -3.18 -14.63 -1.61
N LEU A 92 -4.18 -13.86 -2.06
CA LEU A 92 -3.95 -12.56 -2.71
C LEU A 92 -3.23 -11.59 -1.78
N GLY A 93 -3.61 -11.53 -0.50
CA GLY A 93 -2.92 -10.71 0.50
C GLY A 93 -1.45 -11.09 0.67
N GLY A 94 -1.11 -12.39 0.59
CA GLY A 94 0.28 -12.86 0.55
C GLY A 94 1.03 -12.40 -0.71
N GLN A 95 0.41 -12.51 -1.88
CA GLN A 95 1.00 -12.05 -3.15
C GLN A 95 1.27 -10.53 -3.14
N VAL A 96 0.32 -9.73 -2.66
CA VAL A 96 0.49 -8.27 -2.52
C VAL A 96 1.68 -7.93 -1.63
N LYS A 97 1.82 -8.61 -0.48
CA LYS A 97 2.98 -8.42 0.42
C LYS A 97 4.30 -8.78 -0.25
N ASN A 98 4.33 -9.80 -1.09
CA ASN A 98 5.54 -10.21 -1.81
C ASN A 98 5.90 -9.25 -2.97
N LEU A 99 4.92 -8.54 -3.54
CA LEU A 99 5.14 -7.56 -4.62
C LEU A 99 5.56 -6.17 -4.10
N GLN A 100 5.23 -5.82 -2.86
CA GLN A 100 5.60 -4.54 -2.26
C GLN A 100 7.13 -4.26 -2.32
N PRO A 101 8.01 -5.21 -1.94
CA PRO A 101 9.46 -5.01 -2.07
C PRO A 101 9.93 -4.75 -3.50
N ALA A 102 9.27 -5.33 -4.51
CA ALA A 102 9.61 -5.08 -5.91
C ALA A 102 9.24 -3.65 -6.32
N GLY A 103 8.05 -3.18 -5.94
CA GLY A 103 7.66 -1.78 -6.16
C GLY A 103 8.56 -0.78 -5.45
N ASP A 104 8.96 -1.09 -4.21
CA ASP A 104 9.92 -0.26 -3.45
C ASP A 104 11.28 -0.16 -4.13
N ARG A 105 11.78 -1.27 -4.68
CA ARG A 105 13.03 -1.27 -5.45
C ARG A 105 12.94 -0.36 -6.67
N VAL A 106 11.85 -0.44 -7.45
CA VAL A 106 11.65 0.43 -8.62
C VAL A 106 11.66 1.90 -8.23
N LEU A 107 10.95 2.29 -7.16
CA LEU A 107 10.94 3.67 -6.67
C LEU A 107 12.35 4.16 -6.33
N LEU A 108 13.10 3.35 -5.57
CA LEU A 108 14.45 3.70 -5.14
C LEU A 108 15.43 3.78 -6.31
N ASP A 109 15.35 2.84 -7.26
CA ASP A 109 16.26 2.75 -8.39
C ASP A 109 16.06 3.92 -9.36
N VAL A 110 14.81 4.28 -9.67
CA VAL A 110 14.51 5.43 -10.53
C VAL A 110 14.86 6.74 -9.83
N ALA A 111 14.57 6.88 -8.54
CA ALA A 111 14.98 8.07 -7.79
C ALA A 111 16.51 8.22 -7.75
N ALA A 112 17.26 7.12 -7.61
CA ALA A 112 18.71 7.13 -7.68
C ALA A 112 19.22 7.58 -9.06
N GLN A 113 18.56 7.15 -10.14
CA GLN A 113 18.88 7.63 -11.50
C GLN A 113 18.64 9.14 -11.63
N VAL A 114 17.50 9.64 -11.16
CA VAL A 114 17.21 11.09 -11.17
C VAL A 114 18.26 11.87 -10.39
N LEU A 115 18.66 11.40 -9.21
CA LEU A 115 19.71 12.04 -8.41
C LEU A 115 21.07 12.03 -9.10
N LYS A 116 21.41 10.98 -9.85
CA LYS A 116 22.65 10.94 -10.66
C LYS A 116 22.61 11.95 -11.80
N SER A 117 21.47 12.10 -12.46
CA SER A 117 21.26 13.14 -13.47
C SER A 117 21.44 14.53 -12.86
N LEU A 118 20.98 14.72 -11.62
CA LEU A 118 21.15 15.96 -10.90
C LEU A 118 22.62 16.22 -10.47
N LEU A 119 23.39 15.17 -10.14
CA LEU A 119 24.85 15.30 -9.94
C LEU A 119 25.54 15.76 -11.23
N TYR A 120 25.12 15.25 -12.39
CA TYR A 120 25.61 15.71 -13.68
C TYR A 120 25.35 17.22 -13.86
N VAL A 121 24.11 17.68 -13.61
CA VAL A 121 23.76 19.11 -13.65
C VAL A 121 24.70 19.95 -12.79
N GLY A 122 24.88 19.57 -11.51
CA GLY A 122 25.75 20.34 -10.63
C GLY A 122 27.22 20.33 -11.08
N ARG A 123 27.72 19.24 -11.66
CA ARG A 123 29.06 19.18 -12.25
C ARG A 123 29.20 20.10 -13.47
N CYS A 124 28.19 20.18 -14.34
CA CYS A 124 28.21 21.11 -15.48
C CYS A 124 28.28 22.58 -15.03
N HIS A 125 27.64 22.93 -13.90
CA HIS A 125 27.67 24.28 -13.32
C HIS A 125 29.03 24.64 -12.71
N ILE A 126 29.66 23.70 -12.00
CA ILE A 126 30.98 23.93 -11.41
C ILE A 126 32.07 23.96 -12.50
N GLY A 127 31.83 23.29 -13.63
CA GLY A 127 32.83 23.07 -14.66
C GLY A 127 33.72 21.87 -14.32
N PRO A 128 34.59 21.43 -15.26
CA PRO A 128 35.49 20.31 -15.01
C PRO A 128 36.35 20.65 -13.79
N ALA A 129 36.26 19.83 -12.75
CA ALA A 129 37.21 19.91 -11.65
C ALA A 129 38.61 19.82 -12.25
N THR A 130 39.50 20.74 -11.88
CA THR A 130 40.87 20.88 -12.40
C THR A 130 41.77 19.66 -12.22
N SER A 131 41.25 18.55 -11.69
CA SER A 131 41.92 17.25 -11.69
C SER A 131 41.88 16.64 -13.09
N LYS A 132 43.02 16.69 -13.78
CA LYS A 132 43.35 15.90 -14.97
C LYS A 132 42.97 14.43 -14.76
N GLY A 133 41.78 14.01 -15.18
CA GLY A 133 41.36 12.61 -15.06
C GLY A 133 39.86 12.44 -15.20
N LYS A 134 39.45 11.42 -15.94
CA LYS A 134 38.05 11.04 -16.22
C LYS A 134 37.32 10.65 -14.91
N VAL A 135 36.77 11.59 -14.15
CA VAL A 135 35.99 11.31 -12.91
C VAL A 135 34.47 11.34 -13.12
N PHE A 136 34.00 11.54 -14.37
CA PHE A 136 32.56 11.72 -14.66
C PHE A 136 31.67 10.56 -14.20
N TYR A 137 32.22 9.37 -13.94
CA TYR A 137 31.43 8.14 -13.83
C TYR A 137 31.41 7.47 -12.45
N THR A 138 32.14 7.97 -11.44
CA THR A 138 32.09 7.37 -10.09
C THR A 138 31.23 8.22 -9.16
N SER A 139 30.16 7.61 -8.66
CA SER A 139 29.34 8.16 -7.57
C SER A 139 29.86 7.56 -6.28
N THR A 140 30.67 8.31 -5.53
CA THR A 140 30.97 7.96 -4.13
C THR A 140 29.75 8.25 -3.26
N SER A 141 29.66 7.62 -2.09
CA SER A 141 28.61 7.83 -1.09
C SER A 141 28.54 9.25 -0.50
N THR A 142 29.36 10.17 -1.00
CA THR A 142 29.42 11.57 -0.54
C THR A 142 29.38 12.56 -1.71
N ALA A 143 28.91 12.13 -2.88
CA ALA A 143 28.99 12.92 -4.11
C ALA A 143 28.23 14.24 -4.01
N PHE A 144 27.02 14.25 -3.44
CA PHE A 144 26.24 15.48 -3.24
C PHE A 144 26.90 16.38 -2.19
N MET A 145 27.38 15.83 -1.08
CA MET A 145 28.08 16.58 -0.05
C MET A 145 29.36 17.23 -0.59
N GLN A 146 30.14 16.51 -1.40
CA GLN A 146 31.33 17.06 -2.05
C GLN A 146 30.96 18.18 -3.02
N LEU A 147 29.90 18.01 -3.81
CA LEU A 147 29.43 19.02 -4.75
C LEU A 147 28.97 20.29 -4.03
N ASN A 148 28.18 20.15 -2.95
CA ASN A 148 27.74 21.28 -2.14
C ASN A 148 28.92 22.04 -1.52
N LYS A 149 29.95 21.34 -1.02
CA LYS A 149 31.19 21.98 -0.54
C LYS A 149 31.90 22.77 -1.64
N GLN A 150 31.91 22.28 -2.88
CA GLN A 150 32.52 23.00 -4.00
C GLN A 150 31.72 24.25 -4.38
N PHE A 151 30.38 24.19 -4.34
CA PHE A 151 29.52 25.35 -4.51
C PHE A 151 29.80 26.41 -3.43
N GLN A 152 29.78 26.02 -2.15
CA GLN A 152 30.10 26.91 -1.03
C GLN A 152 31.47 27.59 -1.18
N LYS A 153 32.51 26.86 -1.63
CA LYS A 153 33.83 27.43 -1.89
C LYS A 153 33.84 28.49 -2.99
N LYS A 154 32.95 28.38 -3.98
CA LYS A 154 32.80 29.37 -5.06
C LYS A 154 31.88 30.54 -4.68
N GLY A 155 31.34 30.55 -3.46
CA GLY A 155 30.35 31.55 -3.05
C GLY A 155 29.04 31.45 -3.83
N THR A 156 28.77 30.31 -4.47
CA THR A 156 27.54 30.06 -5.22
C THR A 156 26.80 28.88 -4.59
N VAL A 157 25.48 28.83 -4.77
CA VAL A 157 24.68 27.66 -4.42
C VAL A 157 24.04 27.17 -5.71
N GLU A 158 23.96 25.86 -5.90
CA GLU A 158 23.22 25.32 -7.03
C GLU A 158 21.72 25.58 -6.78
N PRO A 159 21.05 26.35 -7.64
CA PRO A 159 19.69 26.84 -7.37
C PRO A 159 18.66 25.71 -7.32
N THR A 160 18.93 24.58 -7.98
CA THR A 160 18.07 23.39 -7.93
C THR A 160 18.15 22.71 -6.57
N PHE A 161 19.32 22.67 -5.92
CA PHE A 161 19.51 22.07 -4.59
C PHE A 161 18.77 22.87 -3.53
N GLU A 162 18.85 24.19 -3.59
CA GLU A 162 18.12 25.06 -2.66
C GLU A 162 16.61 24.99 -2.87
N LYS A 163 16.14 24.94 -4.13
CA LYS A 163 14.72 24.72 -4.43
C LYS A 163 14.21 23.36 -3.91
N LEU A 164 14.99 22.30 -4.06
CA LEU A 164 14.63 20.95 -3.62
C LEU A 164 14.72 20.77 -2.10
N ALA A 165 15.66 21.42 -1.45
CA ALA A 165 15.90 21.27 -0.02
C ALA A 165 15.06 22.24 0.83
N GLY A 166 14.78 23.42 0.28
CA GLY A 166 14.35 24.60 1.03
C GLY A 166 15.54 25.37 1.62
N PRO A 167 15.30 26.63 2.04
CA PRO A 167 16.35 27.51 2.54
C PRO A 167 17.02 26.93 3.79
N GLY A 168 18.36 26.93 3.80
CA GLY A 168 19.17 26.44 4.92
C GLY A 168 19.21 24.91 5.11
N ARG A 169 18.56 24.13 4.23
CA ARG A 169 18.46 22.66 4.37
C ARG A 169 19.23 21.87 3.33
N VAL A 170 20.04 22.54 2.50
CA VAL A 170 20.81 21.93 1.41
C VAL A 170 21.71 20.80 1.92
N GLU A 171 22.32 20.95 3.09
CA GLU A 171 23.20 19.92 3.66
C GLU A 171 22.44 18.64 4.05
N GLU A 172 21.25 18.78 4.65
CA GLU A 172 20.38 17.64 4.98
C GLU A 172 19.91 16.94 3.70
N PHE A 173 19.61 17.73 2.66
CA PHE A 173 19.30 17.19 1.34
C PHE A 173 20.46 16.38 0.78
N CYS A 174 21.66 16.94 0.73
CA CYS A 174 22.84 16.25 0.23
C CYS A 174 23.11 14.95 1.00
N LYS A 175 23.07 14.97 2.34
CA LYS A 175 23.22 13.77 3.18
C LYS A 175 22.20 12.69 2.84
N SER A 176 20.94 13.06 2.67
CA SER A 176 19.88 12.10 2.34
C SER A 176 19.98 11.56 0.91
N ALA A 177 20.42 12.38 -0.04
CA ALA A 177 20.61 11.98 -1.44
C ALA A 177 21.80 11.02 -1.55
N ASP A 178 22.89 11.33 -0.84
CA ASP A 178 24.07 10.48 -0.73
C ASP A 178 23.74 9.11 -0.10
N ALA A 179 22.94 9.08 0.98
CA ALA A 179 22.48 7.83 1.58
C ALA A 179 21.63 6.98 0.62
N LEU A 180 20.83 7.62 -0.25
CA LEU A 180 20.04 6.92 -1.27
C LEU A 180 20.96 6.35 -2.37
N LEU A 181 22.00 7.08 -2.78
CA LEU A 181 22.95 6.66 -3.80
C LEU A 181 23.90 5.55 -3.34
N ASP A 182 24.35 5.57 -2.08
CA ASP A 182 25.25 4.56 -1.51
C ASP A 182 24.71 3.14 -1.65
N ALA A 183 23.39 2.99 -1.54
CA ALA A 183 22.71 1.71 -1.69
C ALA A 183 22.57 1.21 -3.15
N ARG A 184 22.92 2.01 -4.17
CA ARG A 184 22.48 1.77 -5.57
C ARG A 184 23.43 2.24 -6.69
N ASN A 185 23.99 1.26 -7.41
CA ASN A 185 24.64 1.32 -8.75
C ASN A 185 25.70 2.41 -8.99
N GLN A 186 26.90 2.05 -9.47
CA GLN A 186 28.08 2.90 -9.37
C GLN A 186 28.41 3.79 -10.60
N ARG A 187 27.65 3.71 -11.71
CA ARG A 187 27.97 4.44 -12.94
C ARG A 187 26.98 5.56 -13.26
N VAL A 188 27.52 6.70 -13.68
CA VAL A 188 26.77 7.91 -14.05
C VAL A 188 26.99 8.20 -15.53
N HIS A 189 26.10 7.71 -16.40
CA HIS A 189 26.10 8.11 -17.81
C HIS A 189 25.41 9.48 -17.98
N PRO A 190 25.68 10.23 -19.07
CA PRO A 190 24.88 11.41 -19.41
C PRO A 190 23.39 11.03 -19.41
N PRO A 191 22.53 11.85 -18.78
CA PRO A 191 21.13 11.50 -18.64
C PRO A 191 20.41 11.49 -19.98
N ASN A 192 19.76 10.37 -20.33
CA ASN A 192 18.77 10.33 -21.40
C ASN A 192 17.42 10.81 -20.83
N VAL A 193 17.02 12.03 -21.16
CA VAL A 193 15.81 12.66 -20.63
C VAL A 193 14.55 11.87 -21.00
N THR A 194 14.48 11.30 -22.21
CA THR A 194 13.32 10.52 -22.66
C THR A 194 13.16 9.22 -21.88
N GLU A 195 14.25 8.50 -21.65
CA GLU A 195 14.23 7.27 -20.82
C GLU A 195 13.89 7.61 -19.36
N LEU A 196 14.42 8.71 -18.84
CA LEU A 196 14.16 9.15 -17.47
C LEU A 196 12.71 9.60 -17.29
N ASP A 197 12.13 10.29 -18.26
CA ASP A 197 10.72 10.68 -18.28
C ASP A 197 9.82 9.43 -18.18
N ALA A 198 10.06 8.42 -19.03
CA ALA A 198 9.30 7.17 -19.02
C ALA A 198 9.46 6.40 -17.70
N ALA A 199 10.69 6.32 -17.17
CA ALA A 199 10.98 5.64 -15.90
C ALA A 199 10.29 6.34 -14.71
N VAL A 200 10.33 7.68 -14.66
CA VAL A 200 9.69 8.46 -13.59
C VAL A 200 8.18 8.35 -13.66
N GLU A 201 7.57 8.38 -14.84
CA GLU A 201 6.13 8.17 -14.99
C GLU A 201 5.68 6.77 -14.55
N GLY A 202 6.47 5.74 -14.85
CA GLY A 202 6.25 4.39 -14.34
C GLY A 202 6.36 4.33 -12.80
N ALA A 203 7.40 4.93 -12.24
CA ALA A 203 7.66 4.93 -10.80
C ALA A 203 6.62 5.73 -10.00
N LEU A 204 6.12 6.85 -10.54
CA LEU A 204 5.11 7.68 -9.86
C LEU A 204 3.79 6.94 -9.64
N LYS A 205 3.44 5.95 -10.48
CA LYS A 205 2.28 5.07 -10.25
C LYS A 205 2.42 4.22 -8.99
N LEU A 206 3.66 3.99 -8.54
CA LEU A 206 3.98 3.22 -7.33
C LEU A 206 4.17 4.12 -6.10
N ALA A 207 4.23 5.44 -6.28
CA ALA A 207 4.53 6.42 -5.23
C ALA A 207 3.31 6.72 -4.33
N THR A 208 2.77 5.70 -3.68
CA THR A 208 1.59 5.80 -2.80
C THR A 208 1.96 6.34 -1.41
N PRO A 209 0.98 6.85 -0.63
CA PRO A 209 1.20 7.24 0.77
C PRO A 209 1.75 6.09 1.62
N GLU A 210 1.30 4.86 1.38
CA GLU A 210 1.78 3.67 2.08
C GLU A 210 3.25 3.40 1.77
N ALA A 211 3.66 3.55 0.51
CA ALA A 211 5.07 3.40 0.11
C ALA A 211 5.97 4.42 0.85
N LYS A 212 5.51 5.68 0.96
CA LYS A 212 6.23 6.71 1.71
C LYS A 212 6.36 6.38 3.19
N ALA A 213 5.32 5.81 3.80
CA ALA A 213 5.31 5.48 5.22
C ALA A 213 6.22 4.28 5.57
N ARG A 214 6.60 3.45 4.59
CA ARG A 214 7.43 2.26 4.82
C ARG A 214 8.88 2.60 5.21
N SER A 215 9.48 3.64 4.64
CA SER A 215 10.84 4.06 5.02
C SER A 215 11.13 5.51 4.64
N SER A 216 12.10 6.12 5.33
CA SER A 216 12.61 7.46 5.01
C SER A 216 13.22 7.53 3.60
N ALA A 217 13.90 6.46 3.15
CA ALA A 217 14.45 6.36 1.81
C ALA A 217 13.34 6.40 0.74
N LEU A 218 12.23 5.68 0.94
CA LEU A 218 11.07 5.70 0.03
C LEU A 218 10.35 7.05 0.07
N ALA A 219 10.20 7.66 1.24
CA ALA A 219 9.65 9.00 1.36
C ALA A 219 10.47 10.00 0.53
N ARG A 220 11.81 9.92 0.59
CA ARG A 220 12.70 10.78 -0.19
C ARG A 220 12.66 10.46 -1.68
N ALA A 221 12.67 9.18 -2.06
CA ALA A 221 12.52 8.76 -3.46
C ALA A 221 11.23 9.34 -4.06
N CYS A 222 10.10 9.16 -3.38
CA CYS A 222 8.82 9.72 -3.80
C CYS A 222 8.84 11.25 -3.88
N PHE A 223 9.57 11.95 -3.02
CA PHE A 223 9.74 13.40 -3.10
C PHE A 223 10.51 13.80 -4.36
N VAL A 224 11.70 13.20 -4.59
CA VAL A 224 12.53 13.48 -5.76
C VAL A 224 11.77 13.22 -7.06
N LEU A 225 11.04 12.10 -7.15
CA LEU A 225 10.24 11.76 -8.32
C LEU A 225 9.10 12.74 -8.57
N LYS A 226 8.50 13.31 -7.52
CA LYS A 226 7.44 14.34 -7.65
C LYS A 226 7.99 15.67 -8.15
N GLU A 227 9.16 16.07 -7.65
CA GLU A 227 9.83 17.30 -8.05
C GLU A 227 10.53 17.19 -9.42
N TYR A 228 10.56 15.98 -10.00
CA TYR A 228 11.26 15.73 -11.24
C TYR A 228 10.80 16.64 -12.39
N LYS A 229 9.49 16.63 -12.72
CA LYS A 229 8.98 17.40 -13.87
C LYS A 229 9.10 18.91 -13.68
N ALA A 230 8.84 19.41 -12.47
CA ALA A 230 8.78 20.84 -12.18
C ALA A 230 10.16 21.48 -12.04
N THR A 231 11.11 20.76 -11.43
CA THR A 231 12.37 21.36 -10.95
C THR A 231 13.59 20.70 -11.57
N ILE A 232 13.65 19.36 -11.59
CA ILE A 232 14.87 18.63 -11.96
C ILE A 232 15.03 18.51 -13.48
N ARG A 233 13.96 18.18 -14.19
CA ARG A 233 13.96 17.97 -15.64
C ARG A 233 14.42 19.23 -16.41
N PRO A 234 13.91 20.44 -16.13
CA PRO A 234 14.41 21.65 -16.80
C PRO A 234 15.90 21.91 -16.53
N ALA A 235 16.38 21.61 -15.32
CA ALA A 235 17.79 21.77 -14.98
C ALA A 235 18.70 20.80 -15.74
N ILE A 236 18.24 19.56 -15.97
CA ILE A 236 18.93 18.57 -16.80
C ILE A 236 19.00 19.03 -18.26
N GLU A 237 17.89 19.47 -18.84
CA GLU A 237 17.85 19.96 -20.22
C GLU A 237 18.76 21.17 -20.42
N ALA A 238 18.73 22.13 -19.49
CA ALA A 238 19.62 23.29 -19.52
C ALA A 238 21.11 22.87 -19.50
N ALA A 239 21.46 21.91 -18.65
CA ALA A 239 22.83 21.39 -18.57
C ALA A 239 23.27 20.70 -19.87
N LEU A 240 22.43 19.83 -20.44
CA LEU A 240 22.70 19.13 -21.71
C LEU A 240 22.88 20.12 -22.87
N ASN A 241 21.99 21.11 -22.99
CA ASN A 241 22.09 22.15 -24.02
C ASN A 241 23.37 22.98 -23.87
N SER A 242 23.76 23.29 -22.63
CA SER A 242 25.00 24.03 -22.35
C SER A 242 26.25 23.27 -22.77
N GLU A 243 26.27 21.94 -22.62
CA GLU A 243 27.40 21.11 -23.08
C GLU A 243 27.41 20.96 -24.60
N ALA A 244 26.26 20.78 -25.23
CA ALA A 244 26.16 20.70 -26.69
C ALA A 244 26.72 21.97 -27.36
N LEU A 245 26.39 23.15 -26.83
CA LEU A 245 26.95 24.43 -27.29
C LEU A 245 28.47 24.50 -27.12
N LYS A 246 29.00 24.05 -25.97
CA LYS A 246 30.46 24.01 -25.73
C LYS A 246 31.20 23.03 -26.64
N SER A 247 30.53 21.96 -27.08
CA SER A 247 31.11 21.02 -28.05
C SER A 247 31.07 21.54 -29.49
N ALA A 248 30.06 22.34 -29.84
CA ALA A 248 29.94 22.94 -31.18
C ALA A 248 30.90 24.13 -31.39
N SER A 249 31.35 24.77 -30.32
CA SER A 249 32.30 25.90 -30.38
C SER A 249 33.78 25.50 -30.38
N LYS A 250 34.08 24.20 -30.36
CA LYS A 250 35.44 23.65 -30.38
C LYS A 250 35.75 23.06 -31.75
#